data_AF-A0A351JRJ4-F1
#
_entry.id   AF-A0A351JRJ4-F1
#
_cell.length_a   1.000
_cell.length_b   1.000
_cell.length_c   1.000
_cell.angle_alpha   90.00
_cell.angle_beta   90.00
_cell.angle_gamma   90.00
#
_symmetry.space_group_name_H-M   'P 1'
#
loop_
_entity.id
_entity.type
_entity.pdbx_description
1 polymer ?
#
loop_
_entity_poly.entity_id
_entity_poly.type
_entity_poly.pdbx_seq_one_letter_code
_entity_poly.pdbx_strand_id
1 'polypeptide(L)'
;MHHLTQKDGEKREEEPICVFAKTNFRNQMRRFGIKLDDRRRHMYVIGKTGMGKTTMMENMVLNDIYSGHGVGIVDPHGDFAEKIIDYIPSSRVNDVVYLNPADVQYPIGFNILEVKSEEQKHLVAAGMMGTFKKIWPDVWSARMEYILNNTLLALLDYPNSTLLGINRLLADKKYRKKVVKQLKDPVIKSFWNTEFANYPDRYMTEAVAPIQNKIGQFLSANIIRNMVAQVKSTIDVREIMDSGKIFIMNLSKGRIGEDNSRLLGGMLITKIQLSAMERVDTPEEKRRDFFLYVDEFQNFATPSFANILSEARKYRLSLIMGHQYVAQLDELVSDAVFGNVGTIVTFRVGGADAELLVKEFTPQFLEEDIVNLAKFQVILKLMINGVASLPFTATTLSPIGSPTGSTEKIIRVSRERYAKARNTIEDKIMRWSGMEAGEDDDEDDDESIDLAPSVKKEEKAEKKNDAPKHVDNAVSKEKSNDDSRPKGPSQIVAPPKKQEKKEEPPPAPSISLKDLLPKEKKEEMTAQPKEYDVREPLPEGKKKRKRKRKKKKSADSSVQPQPSTQPPAESRPKPQPPLRLQLHNQPAPQPAAENQNIVPDSSPQAPNNIPPPPRPMVLDQDEIIRFD
;
A
#
# COMPACT_ATOMS: atom_id res chain seq x y z
N MET A 1 4.23 62.54 20.36
CA MET A 1 3.74 62.10 19.04
C MET A 1 4.87 61.26 18.41
N HIS A 2 4.63 60.13 17.76
CA HIS A 2 3.36 59.48 17.42
C HIS A 2 2.92 58.41 18.44
N HIS A 3 1.64 58.03 18.40
CA HIS A 3 1.17 56.78 18.98
C HIS A 3 1.48 55.63 18.01
N LEU A 4 2.04 54.54 18.56
CA LEU A 4 1.71 53.19 18.10
C LEU A 4 0.83 52.58 19.19
N THR A 5 -0.45 52.93 19.16
CA THR A 5 -1.49 52.20 19.89
C THR A 5 -1.43 50.73 19.48
N GLN A 6 -1.56 49.83 20.45
CA GLN A 6 -1.84 48.42 20.12
C GLN A 6 -3.08 48.40 19.24
N LYS A 7 -2.96 47.80 18.06
CA LYS A 7 -4.10 47.59 17.17
C LYS A 7 -5.02 46.58 17.86
N ASP A 8 -6.29 46.91 18.02
CA ASP A 8 -7.26 46.08 18.74
C ASP A 8 -7.29 44.64 18.23
N GLY A 9 -7.63 43.72 19.14
CA GLY A 9 -7.40 42.28 18.97
C GLY A 9 -7.96 41.68 17.68
N GLU A 10 -7.11 41.59 16.67
CA GLU A 10 -7.26 40.60 15.60
C GLU A 10 -7.27 39.22 16.27
N LYS A 11 -8.48 38.66 16.43
CA LYS A 11 -8.64 37.22 16.64
C LYS A 11 -7.97 36.54 15.45
N ARG A 12 -6.74 36.03 15.65
CA ARG A 12 -6.13 35.10 14.72
C ARG A 12 -7.14 33.98 14.49
N GLU A 13 -7.55 33.76 13.25
CA GLU A 13 -8.38 32.61 12.92
C GLU A 13 -7.61 31.36 13.38
N GLU A 14 -8.26 30.57 14.23
CA GLU A 14 -7.56 29.58 15.03
C GLU A 14 -7.16 28.40 14.14
N GLU A 15 -5.87 28.27 13.85
CA GLU A 15 -5.37 27.31 12.86
C GLU A 15 -5.90 25.89 13.18
N PRO A 16 -6.52 25.20 12.20
CA PRO A 16 -7.22 23.94 12.47
C PRO A 16 -6.26 22.85 12.95
N ILE A 17 -6.61 22.24 14.09
CA ILE A 17 -5.80 21.23 14.77
C ILE A 17 -6.39 19.84 14.52
N CYS A 18 -5.60 18.97 13.89
CA CYS A 18 -5.94 17.55 13.74
C CYS A 18 -5.66 16.83 15.07
N VAL A 19 -6.68 16.67 15.91
CA VAL A 19 -6.59 16.05 17.25
C VAL A 19 -6.47 14.52 17.13
N PHE A 20 -5.45 13.93 17.76
CA PHE A 20 -5.18 12.48 17.67
C PHE A 20 -4.80 11.80 19.00
N ALA A 21 -4.41 12.57 20.03
CA ALA A 21 -3.93 12.04 21.29
C ALA A 21 -4.32 12.93 22.49
N LYS A 22 -3.98 12.44 23.69
CA LYS A 22 -4.07 13.18 24.95
C LYS A 22 -2.78 13.03 25.75
N THR A 23 -2.38 14.09 26.44
CA THR A 23 -1.21 14.09 27.32
C THR A 23 -1.41 13.12 28.49
N ASN A 24 -0.32 12.65 29.08
CA ASN A 24 -0.31 11.89 30.34
C ASN A 24 0.49 12.60 31.46
N PHE A 25 1.16 13.72 31.13
CA PHE A 25 2.09 14.41 32.01
C PHE A 25 1.42 14.85 33.31
N ARG A 26 2.01 14.46 34.46
CA ARG A 26 1.48 14.72 35.81
C ARG A 26 -0.01 14.32 35.96
N ASN A 27 -0.44 13.28 35.26
CA ASN A 27 -1.82 12.78 35.21
C ASN A 27 -2.85 13.79 34.66
N GLN A 28 -2.41 14.85 33.95
CA GLN A 28 -3.29 15.81 33.29
C GLN A 28 -3.63 15.32 31.88
N MET A 29 -4.82 14.71 31.73
CA MET A 29 -5.27 14.03 30.52
C MET A 29 -5.95 14.97 29.51
N ARG A 30 -5.27 16.04 29.08
CA ARG A 30 -5.79 17.02 28.10
C ARG A 30 -5.59 16.56 26.66
N ARG A 31 -6.50 16.91 25.75
CA ARG A 31 -6.39 16.54 24.33
C ARG A 31 -5.36 17.41 23.60
N PHE A 32 -4.73 16.89 22.57
CA PHE A 32 -3.89 17.68 21.67
C PHE A 32 -3.88 17.08 20.25
N GLY A 33 -3.35 17.86 19.32
CA GLY A 33 -3.17 17.46 17.93
C GLY A 33 -1.99 18.17 17.29
N ILE A 34 -2.00 18.23 15.96
CA ILE A 34 -0.98 18.88 15.14
C ILE A 34 -1.64 19.94 14.24
N LYS A 35 -1.00 21.11 14.15
CA LYS A 35 -1.42 22.29 13.35
C LYS A 35 -1.30 22.03 11.84
N LEU A 36 -2.03 22.78 11.03
CA LEU A 36 -2.11 22.55 9.58
C LEU A 36 -0.76 22.68 8.87
N ASP A 37 0.04 23.72 9.14
CA ASP A 37 1.38 23.84 8.53
C ASP A 37 2.35 22.76 9.02
N ASP A 38 2.30 22.42 10.31
CA ASP A 38 3.16 21.39 10.90
C ASP A 38 2.97 20.03 10.21
N ARG A 39 1.73 19.67 9.85
CA ARG A 39 1.40 18.45 9.08
C ARG A 39 1.99 18.43 7.67
N ARG A 40 2.26 19.59 7.06
CA ARG A 40 2.89 19.68 5.73
C ARG A 40 4.35 19.21 5.72
N ARG A 41 4.94 18.94 6.89
CA ARG A 41 6.26 18.31 7.06
C ARG A 41 6.17 16.77 7.23
N HIS A 42 5.02 16.18 6.89
CA HIS A 42 4.75 14.73 6.97
C HIS A 42 4.74 14.17 8.41
N MET A 43 4.22 12.95 8.55
CA MET A 43 4.13 12.22 9.82
C MET A 43 4.49 10.75 9.63
N TYR A 44 5.31 10.22 10.53
CA TYR A 44 5.73 8.81 10.54
C TYR A 44 5.24 8.14 11.83
N VAL A 45 4.51 7.05 11.68
CA VAL A 45 3.80 6.37 12.77
C VAL A 45 4.26 4.92 12.80
N ILE A 46 5.24 4.61 13.66
CA ILE A 46 5.86 3.28 13.74
C ILE A 46 5.38 2.49 14.97
N GLY A 47 5.23 1.17 14.81
CA GLY A 47 4.77 0.30 15.89
C GLY A 47 4.35 -1.10 15.46
N LYS A 48 4.55 -2.06 16.36
CA LYS A 48 4.07 -3.44 16.21
C LYS A 48 2.56 -3.50 15.93
N THR A 49 2.14 -4.55 15.23
CA THR A 49 0.73 -4.82 14.91
C THR A 49 -0.14 -4.82 16.16
N GLY A 50 -1.35 -4.24 16.08
CA GLY A 50 -2.30 -4.18 17.18
C GLY A 50 -2.04 -3.13 18.27
N MET A 51 -0.96 -2.34 18.21
CA MET A 51 -0.64 -1.33 19.24
C MET A 51 -1.53 -0.08 19.22
N GLY A 52 -2.14 0.24 18.07
CA GLY A 52 -3.06 1.38 17.92
C GLY A 52 -2.86 2.24 16.65
N LYS A 53 -1.84 1.98 15.82
CA LYS A 53 -1.48 2.80 14.64
C LYS A 53 -2.68 3.18 13.77
N THR A 54 -3.37 2.19 13.23
CA THR A 54 -4.50 2.35 12.32
C THR A 54 -5.63 3.13 13.00
N THR A 55 -5.91 2.90 14.28
CA THR A 55 -6.92 3.68 15.03
C THR A 55 -6.55 5.15 15.24
N MET A 56 -5.26 5.46 15.42
CA MET A 56 -4.82 6.86 15.42
C MET A 56 -5.00 7.49 14.03
N MET A 57 -4.66 6.78 12.96
CA MET A 57 -4.83 7.26 11.58
C MET A 57 -6.30 7.39 11.18
N GLU A 58 -7.18 6.48 11.60
CA GLU A 58 -8.64 6.56 11.46
C GLU A 58 -9.17 7.87 12.04
N ASN A 59 -8.80 8.18 13.29
CA ASN A 59 -9.25 9.40 13.96
C ASN A 59 -8.81 10.67 13.22
N MET A 60 -7.60 10.67 12.67
CA MET A 60 -7.07 11.80 11.88
C MET A 60 -7.76 11.92 10.51
N VAL A 61 -7.99 10.81 9.82
CA VAL A 61 -8.77 10.76 8.57
C VAL A 61 -10.18 11.31 8.78
N LEU A 62 -10.86 10.91 9.86
CA LEU A 62 -12.19 11.42 10.18
C LEU A 62 -12.17 12.91 10.55
N ASN A 63 -11.16 13.37 11.29
CA ASN A 63 -10.97 14.81 11.53
C ASN A 63 -10.85 15.60 10.22
N ASP A 64 -10.06 15.12 9.25
CA ASP A 64 -9.91 15.75 7.92
C ASP A 64 -11.20 15.73 7.09
N ILE A 65 -11.88 14.58 7.03
CA ILE A 65 -13.11 14.40 6.25
C ILE A 65 -14.22 15.34 6.75
N TYR A 66 -14.38 15.46 8.07
CA TYR A 66 -15.36 16.35 8.69
C TYR A 66 -14.94 17.83 8.63
N SER A 67 -13.63 18.13 8.54
CA SER A 67 -13.09 19.49 8.34
C SER A 67 -13.12 19.96 6.88
N GLY A 68 -13.58 19.13 5.93
CA GLY A 68 -13.65 19.51 4.51
C GLY A 68 -12.33 19.43 3.73
N HIS A 69 -11.31 18.78 4.30
CA HIS A 69 -10.04 18.53 3.61
C HIS A 69 -10.17 17.45 2.53
N GLY A 70 -9.19 17.42 1.62
CA GLY A 70 -8.97 16.31 0.70
C GLY A 70 -8.09 15.24 1.34
N VAL A 71 -8.46 13.98 1.13
CA VAL A 71 -7.84 12.82 1.80
C VAL A 71 -7.59 11.71 0.80
N GLY A 72 -6.39 11.13 0.82
CA GLY A 72 -6.07 9.86 0.17
C GLY A 72 -5.86 8.77 1.23
N ILE A 73 -6.35 7.56 0.99
CA ILE A 73 -6.16 6.40 1.87
C ILE A 73 -5.65 5.23 1.04
N VAL A 74 -4.46 4.71 1.35
CA VAL A 74 -3.91 3.48 0.79
C VAL A 74 -3.94 2.40 1.87
N ASP A 75 -4.65 1.31 1.60
CA ASP A 75 -4.86 0.20 2.54
C ASP A 75 -4.59 -1.15 1.87
N PRO A 76 -3.52 -1.89 2.24
CA PRO A 76 -3.22 -3.23 1.72
C PRO A 76 -4.04 -4.36 2.36
N HIS A 77 -4.85 -4.10 3.38
CA HIS A 77 -5.65 -5.10 4.10
C HIS A 77 -7.14 -5.00 3.77
N GLY A 78 -7.68 -3.78 3.70
CA GLY A 78 -9.06 -3.44 3.31
C GLY A 78 -9.94 -3.01 4.49
N ASP A 79 -9.58 -3.40 5.72
CA ASP A 79 -10.36 -3.11 6.94
C ASP A 79 -10.41 -1.61 7.26
N PHE A 80 -9.33 -0.86 7.01
CA PHE A 80 -9.24 0.58 7.26
C PHE A 80 -10.05 1.35 6.22
N ALA A 81 -9.94 0.97 4.94
CA ALA A 81 -10.73 1.53 3.85
C ALA A 81 -12.24 1.29 4.04
N GLU A 82 -12.65 0.06 4.33
CA GLU A 82 -14.06 -0.30 4.51
C GLU A 82 -14.68 0.34 5.75
N LYS A 83 -13.93 0.44 6.85
CA LYS A 83 -14.39 1.12 8.06
C LYS A 83 -14.55 2.62 7.88
N ILE A 84 -13.61 3.30 7.21
CA ILE A 84 -13.73 4.75 7.00
C ILE A 84 -14.96 5.09 6.15
N ILE A 85 -15.27 4.29 5.14
CA ILE A 85 -16.45 4.50 4.27
C ILE A 85 -17.74 4.61 5.09
N ASP A 86 -17.95 3.75 6.09
CA ASP A 86 -19.15 3.79 6.92
C ASP A 86 -19.23 5.03 7.84
N TYR A 87 -18.14 5.76 8.04
CA TYR A 87 -18.08 6.94 8.91
C TYR A 87 -18.13 8.27 8.14
N ILE A 88 -18.18 8.24 6.80
CA ILE A 88 -18.24 9.44 5.95
C ILE A 88 -19.60 10.15 6.08
N PRO A 89 -19.62 11.47 6.36
CA PRO A 89 -20.86 12.20 6.56
C PRO A 89 -21.61 12.39 5.24
N SER A 90 -22.94 12.45 5.32
CA SER A 90 -23.85 12.49 4.16
C SER A 90 -23.59 13.62 3.15
N SER A 91 -22.98 14.72 3.61
CA SER A 91 -22.54 15.86 2.79
C SER A 91 -21.35 15.55 1.87
N ARG A 92 -20.42 14.68 2.30
CA ARG A 92 -19.19 14.33 1.56
C ARG A 92 -19.35 13.11 0.64
N VAL A 93 -20.51 12.43 0.63
CA VAL A 93 -20.76 11.19 -0.14
C VAL A 93 -20.48 11.36 -1.65
N ASN A 94 -20.74 12.54 -2.21
CA ASN A 94 -20.48 12.84 -3.63
C ASN A 94 -18.98 13.02 -3.96
N ASP A 95 -18.15 13.23 -2.94
CA ASP A 95 -16.72 13.51 -3.06
C ASP A 95 -15.87 12.22 -2.97
N VAL A 96 -16.50 11.07 -2.70
CA VAL A 96 -15.79 9.81 -2.53
C VAL A 96 -15.47 9.16 -3.87
N VAL A 97 -14.19 8.83 -4.05
CA VAL A 97 -13.68 7.97 -5.12
C VAL A 97 -13.22 6.68 -4.45
N TYR A 98 -14.02 5.62 -4.52
CA TYR A 98 -13.69 4.31 -3.95
C TYR A 98 -13.09 3.40 -5.02
N LEU A 99 -11.76 3.28 -5.01
CA LEU A 99 -11.00 2.36 -5.83
C LEU A 99 -10.81 1.05 -5.06
N ASN A 100 -11.59 0.04 -5.45
CA ASN A 100 -11.52 -1.32 -4.94
C ASN A 100 -11.46 -2.29 -6.13
N PRO A 101 -10.30 -2.89 -6.45
CA PRO A 101 -10.19 -3.80 -7.59
C PRO A 101 -11.07 -5.04 -7.42
N ALA A 102 -11.37 -5.47 -6.18
CA ALA A 102 -12.23 -6.62 -5.91
C ALA A 102 -13.68 -6.45 -6.44
N ASP A 103 -14.07 -5.23 -6.83
CA ASP A 103 -15.33 -4.96 -7.53
C ASP A 103 -15.24 -5.28 -9.04
N VAL A 104 -15.06 -6.58 -9.36
CA VAL A 104 -14.80 -7.08 -10.72
C VAL A 104 -15.89 -6.69 -11.74
N GLN A 105 -17.11 -6.39 -11.29
CA GLN A 105 -18.23 -5.98 -12.15
C GLN A 105 -18.19 -4.50 -12.54
N TYR A 106 -17.53 -3.66 -11.73
CA TYR A 106 -17.43 -2.21 -11.94
C TYR A 106 -15.96 -1.72 -11.84
N PRO A 107 -15.05 -2.14 -12.75
CA PRO A 107 -13.66 -1.68 -12.70
C PRO A 107 -13.51 -0.18 -12.97
N ILE A 108 -12.78 0.50 -12.08
CA ILE A 108 -12.28 1.86 -12.31
C ILE A 108 -11.09 1.80 -13.28
N GLY A 109 -11.13 2.61 -14.35
CA GLY A 109 -10.05 2.70 -15.32
C GLY A 109 -8.89 3.52 -14.79
N PHE A 110 -7.68 2.96 -14.82
CA PHE A 110 -6.46 3.61 -14.34
C PHE A 110 -5.31 3.30 -15.31
N ASN A 111 -5.06 4.21 -16.25
CA ASN A 111 -3.95 4.08 -17.19
C ASN A 111 -2.75 4.91 -16.71
N ILE A 112 -1.75 4.25 -16.13
CA ILE A 112 -0.52 4.93 -15.69
C ILE A 112 0.26 5.55 -16.87
N LEU A 113 0.07 5.04 -18.11
CA LEU A 113 0.68 5.59 -19.32
C LEU A 113 -0.04 6.86 -19.83
N GLU A 114 -1.17 7.25 -19.24
CA GLU A 114 -1.88 8.48 -19.58
C GLU A 114 -1.16 9.70 -18.97
N VAL A 115 -0.25 10.29 -19.74
CA VAL A 115 0.51 11.50 -19.43
C VAL A 115 -0.05 12.73 -20.15
N LYS A 116 0.15 13.92 -19.55
CA LYS A 116 -0.25 15.22 -20.10
C LYS A 116 0.94 15.99 -20.71
N SER A 117 2.18 15.67 -20.35
CA SER A 117 3.39 16.33 -20.86
C SER A 117 4.55 15.34 -21.10
N GLU A 118 5.57 15.78 -21.86
CA GLU A 118 6.79 15.01 -22.13
C GLU A 118 7.59 14.72 -20.85
N GLU A 119 7.70 15.70 -19.93
CA GLU A 119 8.42 15.58 -18.65
C GLU A 119 7.87 14.45 -17.78
N GLN A 120 6.55 14.23 -17.80
CA GLN A 120 5.91 13.16 -17.06
C GLN A 120 6.33 11.76 -17.54
N LYS A 121 6.73 11.59 -18.80
CA LYS A 121 7.07 10.26 -19.36
C LYS A 121 8.24 9.62 -18.63
N HIS A 122 9.33 10.36 -18.43
CA HIS A 122 10.51 9.85 -17.74
C HIS A 122 10.22 9.53 -16.27
N LEU A 123 9.37 10.34 -15.60
CA LEU A 123 8.98 10.12 -14.21
C LEU A 123 8.01 8.94 -14.05
N VAL A 124 7.05 8.75 -14.97
CA VAL A 124 6.19 7.55 -15.04
C VAL A 124 7.04 6.30 -15.25
N ALA A 125 7.94 6.32 -16.24
CA ALA A 125 8.83 5.20 -16.51
C ALA A 125 9.68 4.87 -15.26
N ALA A 126 10.35 5.86 -14.66
CA ALA A 126 11.16 5.66 -13.46
C ALA A 126 10.35 5.09 -12.28
N GLY A 127 9.15 5.61 -11.99
CA GLY A 127 8.29 5.11 -10.91
C GLY A 127 7.77 3.70 -11.16
N MET A 128 7.39 3.38 -12.41
CA MET A 128 7.03 2.01 -12.81
C MET A 128 8.21 1.05 -12.67
N MET A 129 9.39 1.43 -13.15
CA MET A 129 10.61 0.60 -13.07
C MET A 129 11.03 0.37 -11.61
N GLY A 130 10.96 1.39 -10.75
CA GLY A 130 11.17 1.24 -9.30
C GLY A 130 10.14 0.31 -8.64
N THR A 131 8.88 0.37 -9.06
CA THR A 131 7.81 -0.51 -8.57
C THR A 131 8.03 -1.97 -9.00
N PHE A 132 8.33 -2.22 -10.29
CA PHE A 132 8.64 -3.57 -10.78
C PHE A 132 9.88 -4.17 -10.11
N LYS A 133 10.95 -3.38 -9.95
CA LYS A 133 12.20 -3.78 -9.30
C LYS A 133 12.02 -4.17 -7.83
N LYS A 134 11.19 -3.44 -7.07
CA LYS A 134 10.88 -3.77 -5.67
C LYS A 134 10.08 -5.08 -5.51
N ILE A 135 9.37 -5.52 -6.54
CA ILE A 135 8.42 -6.64 -6.44
C ILE A 135 9.01 -7.95 -6.99
N TRP A 136 10.03 -7.89 -7.86
CA TRP A 136 10.76 -9.08 -8.33
C TRP A 136 12.29 -8.97 -8.13
N PRO A 137 12.80 -8.59 -6.94
CA PRO A 137 14.21 -8.26 -6.73
C PRO A 137 15.17 -9.40 -7.15
N ASP A 138 14.87 -10.65 -6.78
CA ASP A 138 15.71 -11.82 -7.05
C ASP A 138 15.74 -12.25 -8.53
N VAL A 139 14.82 -11.73 -9.35
CA VAL A 139 14.65 -12.07 -10.77
C VAL A 139 14.99 -10.88 -11.67
N TRP A 140 15.30 -9.73 -11.08
CA TRP A 140 15.59 -8.50 -11.78
C TRP A 140 17.00 -8.52 -12.39
N SER A 141 17.14 -8.03 -13.63
CA SER A 141 18.44 -7.98 -14.32
C SER A 141 18.57 -6.71 -15.15
N ALA A 142 19.81 -6.22 -15.32
CA ALA A 142 20.08 -5.01 -16.10
C ALA A 142 19.57 -5.10 -17.56
N ARG A 143 19.56 -6.30 -18.16
CA ARG A 143 18.98 -6.55 -19.49
C ARG A 143 17.44 -6.42 -19.48
N MET A 144 16.78 -6.96 -18.46
CA MET A 144 15.34 -6.80 -18.26
C MET A 144 14.98 -5.33 -18.02
N GLU A 145 15.75 -4.63 -17.18
CA GLU A 145 15.61 -3.21 -16.87
C GLU A 145 15.75 -2.35 -18.15
N TYR A 146 16.78 -2.59 -18.96
CA TYR A 146 17.03 -1.85 -20.19
C TYR A 146 15.94 -2.05 -21.27
N ILE A 147 15.55 -3.29 -21.55
CA ILE A 147 14.53 -3.59 -22.57
C ILE A 147 13.16 -3.07 -22.11
N LEU A 148 12.78 -3.27 -20.84
CA LEU A 148 11.49 -2.79 -20.34
C LEU A 148 11.43 -1.27 -20.29
N ASN A 149 12.50 -0.56 -19.91
CA ASN A 149 12.52 0.90 -19.93
C ASN A 149 12.30 1.47 -21.35
N ASN A 150 13.01 0.96 -22.35
CA ASN A 150 12.80 1.34 -23.75
C ASN A 150 11.39 0.96 -24.27
N THR A 151 10.76 -0.08 -23.70
CA THR A 151 9.39 -0.47 -24.01
C THR A 151 8.36 0.47 -23.37
N LEU A 152 8.55 0.88 -22.11
CA LEU A 152 7.68 1.85 -21.44
C LEU A 152 7.76 3.22 -22.11
N LEU A 153 8.96 3.74 -22.36
CA LEU A 153 9.13 5.04 -23.00
C LEU A 153 8.55 5.06 -24.43
N ALA A 154 8.71 3.98 -25.20
CA ALA A 154 8.11 3.86 -26.52
C ALA A 154 6.56 3.81 -26.49
N LEU A 155 5.96 3.24 -25.45
CA LEU A 155 4.51 3.23 -25.26
C LEU A 155 4.00 4.57 -24.71
N LEU A 156 4.80 5.31 -23.94
CA LEU A 156 4.49 6.67 -23.49
C LEU A 156 4.55 7.70 -24.64
N ASP A 157 5.36 7.45 -25.67
CA ASP A 157 5.31 8.18 -26.95
C ASP A 157 4.08 7.82 -27.80
N TYR A 158 3.58 6.58 -27.70
CA TYR A 158 2.50 6.09 -28.55
C TYR A 158 1.10 6.48 -28.03
N PRO A 159 0.27 7.16 -28.82
CA PRO A 159 -1.08 7.56 -28.39
C PRO A 159 -1.96 6.34 -28.11
N ASN A 160 -2.82 6.47 -27.10
CA ASN A 160 -3.80 5.44 -26.73
C ASN A 160 -3.19 4.07 -26.36
N SER A 161 -1.95 4.06 -25.88
CA SER A 161 -1.28 2.88 -25.32
C SER A 161 -1.85 2.46 -23.96
N THR A 162 -1.57 1.22 -23.56
CA THR A 162 -1.91 0.64 -22.26
C THR A 162 -0.82 -0.36 -21.84
N LEU A 163 -0.88 -0.90 -20.63
CA LEU A 163 0.11 -1.89 -20.18
C LEU A 163 0.11 -3.20 -21.00
N LEU A 164 -0.99 -3.54 -21.69
CA LEU A 164 -1.02 -4.64 -22.67
C LEU A 164 -0.08 -4.38 -23.87
N GLY A 165 0.24 -3.11 -24.14
CA GLY A 165 1.19 -2.67 -25.17
C GLY A 165 2.59 -3.23 -24.97
N ILE A 166 2.99 -3.54 -23.73
CA ILE A 166 4.31 -4.11 -23.41
C ILE A 166 4.47 -5.46 -24.11
N ASN A 167 3.54 -6.38 -23.89
CA ASN A 167 3.62 -7.72 -24.48
C ASN A 167 3.45 -7.68 -26.01
N ARG A 168 2.62 -6.78 -26.55
CA ARG A 168 2.46 -6.61 -28.01
C ARG A 168 3.71 -6.02 -28.67
N LEU A 169 4.30 -4.95 -28.13
CA LEU A 169 5.52 -4.32 -28.68
C LEU A 169 6.70 -5.30 -28.69
N LEU A 170 6.75 -6.19 -27.70
CA LEU A 170 7.77 -7.23 -27.56
C LEU A 170 7.54 -8.48 -28.44
N ALA A 171 6.30 -8.83 -28.78
CA ALA A 171 5.99 -10.00 -29.62
C ALA A 171 5.68 -9.68 -31.11
N ASP A 172 4.82 -8.70 -31.35
CA ASP A 172 4.18 -8.45 -32.65
C ASP A 172 5.03 -7.51 -33.53
N LYS A 173 5.60 -8.08 -34.60
CA LYS A 173 6.43 -7.34 -35.59
C LYS A 173 5.60 -6.34 -36.43
N LYS A 174 4.26 -6.49 -36.58
CA LYS A 174 3.38 -5.48 -37.21
C LYS A 174 3.11 -4.32 -36.25
N TYR A 175 2.66 -4.59 -35.02
CA TYR A 175 2.40 -3.54 -34.01
C TYR A 175 3.66 -2.74 -33.67
N ARG A 176 4.83 -3.40 -33.52
CA ARG A 176 6.11 -2.71 -33.32
C ARG A 176 6.40 -1.69 -34.42
N LYS A 177 6.18 -2.03 -35.70
CA LYS A 177 6.37 -1.07 -36.81
C LYS A 177 5.43 0.13 -36.70
N LYS A 178 4.16 -0.07 -36.33
CA LYS A 178 3.19 1.02 -36.11
C LYS A 178 3.64 1.96 -34.97
N VAL A 179 4.10 1.41 -33.84
CA VAL A 179 4.66 2.20 -32.71
C VAL A 179 5.92 2.96 -33.12
N VAL A 180 6.91 2.26 -33.69
CA VAL A 180 8.23 2.81 -34.02
C VAL A 180 8.16 3.90 -35.10
N LYS A 181 7.18 3.87 -36.01
CA LYS A 181 6.90 4.97 -36.95
C LYS A 181 6.67 6.30 -36.21
N GLN A 182 5.88 6.28 -35.13
CA GLN A 182 5.40 7.45 -34.40
C GLN A 182 6.35 7.98 -33.30
N LEU A 183 7.37 7.21 -32.90
CA LEU A 183 8.35 7.65 -31.89
C LEU A 183 9.04 8.96 -32.28
N LYS A 184 9.12 9.90 -31.32
CA LYS A 184 9.78 11.21 -31.46
C LYS A 184 11.25 11.13 -31.10
N ASP A 185 11.59 10.43 -30.01
CA ASP A 185 12.95 10.34 -29.49
C ASP A 185 13.86 9.49 -30.43
N PRO A 186 14.93 10.07 -31.00
CA PRO A 186 15.84 9.34 -31.89
C PRO A 186 16.63 8.23 -31.19
N VAL A 187 16.85 8.31 -29.87
CA VAL A 187 17.56 7.29 -29.08
C VAL A 187 16.70 6.03 -28.95
N ILE A 188 15.46 6.18 -28.49
CA ILE A 188 14.49 5.08 -28.39
C ILE A 188 14.19 4.50 -29.78
N LYS A 189 14.06 5.35 -30.80
CA LYS A 189 13.87 4.95 -32.20
C LYS A 189 15.08 4.18 -32.77
N SER A 190 16.30 4.50 -32.34
CA SER A 190 17.51 3.76 -32.68
C SER A 190 17.61 2.41 -31.96
N PHE A 191 17.24 2.33 -30.68
CA PHE A 191 17.14 1.05 -29.97
C PHE A 191 16.22 0.07 -30.72
N TRP A 192 15.03 0.51 -31.14
CA TRP A 192 14.07 -0.37 -31.83
C TRP A 192 14.44 -0.70 -33.28
N ASN A 193 14.99 0.24 -34.06
CA ASN A 193 15.34 0.01 -35.47
C ASN A 193 16.73 -0.60 -35.68
N THR A 194 17.65 -0.40 -34.74
CA THR A 194 19.06 -0.78 -34.88
C THR A 194 19.46 -1.87 -33.90
N GLU A 195 19.25 -1.69 -32.60
CA GLU A 195 19.77 -2.65 -31.62
C GLU A 195 18.88 -3.90 -31.53
N PHE A 196 17.62 -3.72 -31.14
CA PHE A 196 16.65 -4.79 -30.96
C PHE A 196 16.31 -5.50 -32.28
N ALA A 197 16.38 -4.78 -33.42
CA ALA A 197 16.17 -5.36 -34.75
C ALA A 197 17.32 -6.30 -35.19
N ASN A 198 18.54 -6.08 -34.70
CA ASN A 198 19.72 -6.90 -34.99
C ASN A 198 19.93 -8.03 -33.96
N TYR A 199 19.08 -8.15 -32.93
CA TYR A 199 19.10 -9.30 -32.03
C TYR A 199 18.72 -10.58 -32.81
N PRO A 200 19.52 -11.66 -32.78
CA PRO A 200 19.12 -12.95 -33.34
C PRO A 200 17.79 -13.42 -32.71
N ASP A 201 16.83 -13.95 -33.49
CA ASP A 201 15.47 -14.23 -32.99
C ASP A 201 15.45 -15.11 -31.72
N ARG A 202 16.40 -16.04 -31.57
CA ARG A 202 16.59 -16.83 -30.35
C ARG A 202 16.99 -15.96 -29.14
N TYR A 203 17.99 -15.08 -29.30
CA TYR A 203 18.43 -14.17 -28.24
C TYR A 203 17.34 -13.16 -27.89
N MET A 204 16.64 -12.61 -28.89
CA MET A 204 15.45 -11.78 -28.68
C MET A 204 14.44 -12.50 -27.79
N THR A 205 14.08 -13.74 -28.13
CA THR A 205 13.12 -14.55 -27.35
C THR A 205 13.62 -14.80 -25.92
N GLU A 206 14.87 -15.23 -25.74
CA GLU A 206 15.49 -15.49 -24.43
C GLU A 206 15.72 -14.21 -23.58
N ALA A 207 15.78 -13.03 -24.20
CA ALA A 207 15.89 -11.74 -23.51
C ALA A 207 14.53 -11.17 -23.08
N VAL A 208 13.50 -11.44 -23.86
CA VAL A 208 12.15 -10.87 -23.72
C VAL A 208 11.24 -11.71 -22.82
N ALA A 209 11.37 -13.04 -22.85
CA ALA A 209 10.51 -13.95 -22.09
C ALA A 209 10.39 -13.61 -20.57
N PRO A 210 11.44 -13.17 -19.84
CA PRO A 210 11.30 -12.76 -18.44
C PRO A 210 10.32 -11.57 -18.25
N ILE A 211 10.34 -10.60 -19.16
CA ILE A 211 9.43 -9.44 -19.14
C ILE A 211 8.00 -9.92 -19.42
N GLN A 212 7.82 -10.69 -20.50
CA GLN A 212 6.50 -11.20 -20.90
C GLN A 212 5.87 -12.09 -19.83
N ASN A 213 6.66 -12.90 -19.13
CA ASN A 213 6.18 -13.74 -18.02
C ASN A 213 5.72 -12.90 -16.83
N LYS A 214 6.48 -11.88 -16.42
CA LYS A 214 6.15 -11.03 -15.26
C LYS A 214 4.99 -10.06 -15.54
N ILE A 215 5.01 -9.39 -16.68
CA ILE A 215 3.92 -8.51 -17.13
C ILE A 215 2.67 -9.33 -17.49
N GLY A 216 2.86 -10.51 -18.07
CA GLY A 216 1.80 -11.49 -18.31
C GLY A 216 1.15 -11.98 -17.00
N GLN A 217 1.93 -12.27 -15.96
CA GLN A 217 1.40 -12.64 -14.64
C GLN A 217 0.47 -11.54 -14.09
N PHE A 218 0.91 -10.28 -14.10
CA PHE A 218 0.10 -9.14 -13.64
C PHE A 218 -1.18 -8.91 -14.48
N LEU A 219 -1.09 -9.03 -15.80
CA LEU A 219 -2.20 -8.78 -16.72
C LEU A 219 -3.09 -10.03 -16.98
N SER A 220 -2.70 -11.20 -16.47
CA SER A 220 -3.52 -12.42 -16.52
C SER A 220 -4.78 -12.29 -15.65
N ALA A 221 -4.65 -11.63 -14.50
CA ALA A 221 -5.72 -11.44 -13.55
C ALA A 221 -6.74 -10.42 -14.10
N ASN A 222 -7.90 -10.89 -14.58
CA ASN A 222 -8.96 -10.06 -15.18
C ASN A 222 -9.30 -8.82 -14.33
N ILE A 223 -9.33 -9.01 -13.02
CA ILE A 223 -9.50 -8.00 -11.97
C ILE A 223 -8.56 -6.78 -12.13
N ILE A 224 -7.28 -7.01 -12.43
CA ILE A 224 -6.28 -5.96 -12.68
C ILE A 224 -6.36 -5.50 -14.14
N ARG A 225 -6.43 -6.44 -15.09
CA ARG A 225 -6.43 -6.14 -16.53
C ARG A 225 -7.54 -5.15 -16.89
N ASN A 226 -8.74 -5.34 -16.37
CA ASN A 226 -9.90 -4.49 -16.68
C ASN A 226 -9.80 -3.07 -16.06
N MET A 227 -8.83 -2.82 -15.17
CA MET A 227 -8.48 -1.47 -14.71
C MET A 227 -7.39 -0.84 -15.59
N VAL A 228 -6.26 -1.55 -15.80
CA VAL A 228 -5.03 -0.99 -16.40
C VAL A 228 -4.92 -1.14 -17.93
N ALA A 229 -5.85 -1.88 -18.54
CA ALA A 229 -5.98 -1.99 -20.00
C ALA A 229 -7.04 -1.05 -20.60
N GLN A 230 -7.65 -0.17 -19.79
CA GLN A 230 -8.47 0.90 -20.33
C GLN A 230 -7.58 1.99 -20.92
N VAL A 231 -7.80 2.36 -22.19
CA VAL A 231 -7.04 3.43 -22.88
C VAL A 231 -7.10 4.77 -22.14
N LYS A 232 -8.26 5.06 -21.54
CA LYS A 232 -8.54 6.28 -20.78
C LYS A 232 -8.92 5.96 -19.34
N SER A 233 -8.27 6.65 -18.42
CA SER A 233 -8.58 6.62 -16.98
C SER A 233 -9.99 7.16 -16.73
N THR A 234 -10.65 6.70 -15.68
CA THR A 234 -11.97 7.22 -15.23
C THR A 234 -11.88 8.09 -14.00
N ILE A 235 -10.66 8.32 -13.50
CA ILE A 235 -10.33 9.22 -12.41
C ILE A 235 -9.21 10.17 -12.86
N ASP A 236 -9.33 11.47 -12.56
CA ASP A 236 -8.20 12.39 -12.62
C ASP A 236 -7.75 12.69 -11.18
N VAL A 237 -6.53 12.24 -10.85
CA VAL A 237 -5.96 12.39 -9.50
C VAL A 237 -5.64 13.86 -9.19
N ARG A 238 -5.37 14.70 -10.20
CA ARG A 238 -5.20 16.15 -10.03
C ARG A 238 -6.53 16.81 -9.67
N GLU A 239 -7.61 16.45 -10.36
CA GLU A 239 -8.97 16.93 -10.06
C GLU A 239 -9.40 16.50 -8.65
N ILE A 240 -9.13 15.26 -8.25
CA ILE A 240 -9.37 14.74 -6.90
C ILE A 240 -8.68 15.59 -5.83
N MET A 241 -7.39 15.89 -5.98
CA MET A 241 -6.65 16.65 -4.97
C MET A 241 -7.07 18.13 -4.93
N ASP A 242 -7.32 18.77 -6.07
CA ASP A 242 -7.65 20.20 -6.14
C ASP A 242 -9.12 20.49 -5.77
N SER A 243 -10.04 19.58 -6.07
CA SER A 243 -11.42 19.64 -5.55
C SER A 243 -11.54 19.17 -4.09
N GLY A 244 -10.47 18.61 -3.51
CA GLY A 244 -10.44 18.17 -2.12
C GLY A 244 -11.31 16.93 -1.85
N LYS A 245 -11.38 16.01 -2.82
CA LYS A 245 -12.12 14.75 -2.73
C LYS A 245 -11.51 13.75 -1.74
N ILE A 246 -12.26 12.67 -1.48
CA ILE A 246 -11.87 11.56 -0.59
C ILE A 246 -11.55 10.35 -1.47
N PHE A 247 -10.27 10.02 -1.65
CA PHE A 247 -9.80 8.95 -2.53
C PHE A 247 -9.36 7.73 -1.71
N ILE A 248 -10.16 6.67 -1.74
CA ILE A 248 -9.97 5.47 -0.92
C ILE A 248 -9.53 4.33 -1.83
N MET A 249 -8.30 3.88 -1.66
CA MET A 249 -7.66 2.80 -2.42
C MET A 249 -7.59 1.55 -1.55
N ASN A 250 -8.64 0.73 -1.62
CA ASN A 250 -8.69 -0.58 -1.00
C ASN A 250 -7.93 -1.58 -1.88
N LEU A 251 -6.70 -1.90 -1.46
CA LEU A 251 -5.78 -2.78 -2.17
C LEU A 251 -5.65 -4.12 -1.44
N SER A 252 -6.73 -4.60 -0.79
CA SER A 252 -6.76 -5.82 0.04
C SER A 252 -6.05 -7.01 -0.61
N LYS A 253 -4.83 -7.30 -0.15
CA LYS A 253 -3.97 -8.40 -0.64
C LYS A 253 -4.69 -9.75 -0.63
N GLY A 254 -5.52 -9.99 0.40
CA GLY A 254 -6.30 -11.22 0.54
C GLY A 254 -7.39 -11.41 -0.50
N ARG A 255 -7.81 -10.33 -1.19
CA ARG A 255 -8.82 -10.37 -2.26
C ARG A 255 -8.21 -10.26 -3.67
N ILE A 256 -7.10 -9.51 -3.82
CA ILE A 256 -6.55 -9.16 -5.14
C ILE A 256 -5.18 -9.80 -5.44
N GLY A 257 -4.55 -10.43 -4.46
CA GLY A 257 -3.18 -10.98 -4.53
C GLY A 257 -2.13 -9.97 -4.08
N GLU A 258 -1.05 -10.45 -3.45
CA GLU A 258 -0.04 -9.57 -2.85
C GLU A 258 0.77 -8.77 -3.88
N ASP A 259 1.34 -9.42 -4.90
CA ASP A 259 2.09 -8.74 -5.97
C ASP A 259 1.22 -7.71 -6.70
N ASN A 260 -0.04 -8.05 -6.98
CA ASN A 260 -1.00 -7.16 -7.63
C ASN A 260 -1.29 -5.92 -6.77
N SER A 261 -1.46 -6.11 -5.46
CA SER A 261 -1.64 -5.02 -4.49
C SER A 261 -0.42 -4.09 -4.46
N ARG A 262 0.79 -4.64 -4.32
CA ARG A 262 2.04 -3.86 -4.35
C ARG A 262 2.21 -3.09 -5.67
N LEU A 263 1.99 -3.76 -6.81
CA LEU A 263 2.11 -3.17 -8.16
C LEU A 263 1.13 -2.02 -8.36
N LEU A 264 -0.15 -2.24 -8.06
CA LEU A 264 -1.19 -1.23 -8.25
C LEU A 264 -1.01 -0.06 -7.28
N GLY A 265 -0.66 -0.32 -6.02
CA GLY A 265 -0.37 0.73 -5.03
C GLY A 265 0.82 1.59 -5.40
N GLY A 266 1.95 0.99 -5.80
CA GLY A 266 3.12 1.73 -6.28
C GLY A 266 2.82 2.62 -7.49
N MET A 267 2.04 2.13 -8.46
CA MET A 267 1.61 2.93 -9.60
C MET A 267 0.61 4.05 -9.22
N LEU A 268 -0.34 3.79 -8.32
CA LEU A 268 -1.29 4.79 -7.83
C LEU A 268 -0.57 5.92 -7.09
N ILE A 269 0.35 5.59 -6.19
CA ILE A 269 1.20 6.55 -5.48
C ILE A 269 2.10 7.32 -6.47
N THR A 270 2.67 6.65 -7.48
CA THR A 270 3.40 7.33 -8.57
C THR A 270 2.52 8.36 -9.26
N LYS A 271 1.25 8.04 -9.57
CA LYS A 271 0.32 9.01 -10.18
C LYS A 271 -0.07 10.15 -9.24
N ILE A 272 -0.19 9.90 -7.93
CA ILE A 272 -0.43 10.94 -6.91
C ILE A 272 0.76 11.91 -6.82
N GLN A 273 2.01 11.40 -6.80
CA GLN A 273 3.21 12.24 -6.88
C GLN A 273 3.19 13.14 -8.11
N LEU A 274 2.98 12.56 -9.29
CA LEU A 274 2.98 13.31 -10.56
C LEU A 274 1.88 14.37 -10.59
N SER A 275 0.67 14.00 -10.18
CA SER A 275 -0.48 14.92 -10.15
C SER A 275 -0.34 15.99 -9.05
N ALA A 276 0.52 15.78 -8.05
CA ALA A 276 0.89 16.81 -7.09
C ALA A 276 1.95 17.75 -7.70
N MET A 277 2.97 17.22 -8.38
CA MET A 277 3.98 18.02 -9.10
C MET A 277 3.35 18.89 -10.21
N GLU A 278 2.29 18.42 -10.87
CA GLU A 278 1.46 19.24 -11.79
C GLU A 278 1.02 20.57 -11.17
N ARG A 279 0.80 20.64 -9.84
CA ARG A 279 0.37 21.85 -9.12
C ARG A 279 1.39 22.98 -9.12
N VAL A 280 2.56 22.81 -9.74
CA VAL A 280 3.50 23.91 -10.03
C VAL A 280 2.80 25.09 -10.74
N ASP A 281 1.77 24.81 -11.55
CA ASP A 281 0.91 25.79 -12.23
C ASP A 281 0.11 26.73 -11.29
N THR A 282 -0.10 26.32 -10.05
CA THR A 282 -0.98 26.98 -9.08
C THR A 282 -0.15 27.63 -7.98
N PRO A 283 -0.33 28.93 -7.66
CA PRO A 283 0.39 29.57 -6.55
C PRO A 283 0.22 28.83 -5.23
N GLU A 284 1.28 28.69 -4.43
CA GLU A 284 1.27 27.75 -3.28
C GLU A 284 0.14 28.01 -2.28
N GLU A 285 -0.14 29.27 -1.95
CA GLU A 285 -1.22 29.65 -1.03
C GLU A 285 -2.64 29.32 -1.56
N LYS A 286 -2.78 29.06 -2.86
CA LYS A 286 -4.04 28.61 -3.50
C LYS A 286 -4.13 27.09 -3.66
N ARG A 287 -3.05 26.34 -3.40
CA ARG A 287 -3.06 24.86 -3.43
C ARG A 287 -3.78 24.35 -2.19
N ARG A 288 -4.87 23.58 -2.37
CA ARG A 288 -5.55 22.92 -1.25
C ARG A 288 -4.70 21.78 -0.69
N ASP A 289 -4.55 21.75 0.63
CA ASP A 289 -3.84 20.68 1.34
C ASP A 289 -4.56 19.33 1.15
N PHE A 290 -3.79 18.30 0.80
CA PHE A 290 -4.27 16.94 0.59
C PHE A 290 -3.46 15.97 1.46
N PHE A 291 -4.15 15.17 2.28
CA PHE A 291 -3.54 14.28 3.26
C PHE A 291 -3.57 12.83 2.78
N LEU A 292 -2.41 12.31 2.38
CA LEU A 292 -2.24 10.92 1.95
C LEU A 292 -1.85 10.05 3.15
N TYR A 293 -2.80 9.26 3.63
CA TYR A 293 -2.61 8.22 4.62
C TYR A 293 -2.22 6.92 3.92
N VAL A 294 -1.12 6.32 4.34
CA VAL A 294 -0.65 5.02 3.84
C VAL A 294 -0.46 4.12 5.05
N ASP A 295 -1.37 3.17 5.28
CA ASP A 295 -1.13 2.14 6.29
C ASP A 295 -0.24 1.03 5.72
N GLU A 296 0.60 0.47 6.58
CA GLU A 296 1.62 -0.53 6.22
C GLU A 296 2.45 -0.11 4.99
N PHE A 297 3.00 1.11 5.08
CA PHE A 297 3.79 1.87 4.09
C PHE A 297 4.88 1.07 3.37
N GLN A 298 5.56 0.14 4.05
CA GLN A 298 6.64 -0.67 3.49
C GLN A 298 6.26 -1.43 2.21
N ASN A 299 4.97 -1.76 2.06
CA ASN A 299 4.44 -2.47 0.91
C ASN A 299 4.54 -1.68 -0.40
N PHE A 300 4.61 -0.36 -0.30
CA PHE A 300 4.61 0.56 -1.44
C PHE A 300 5.87 1.43 -1.51
N ALA A 301 6.68 1.43 -0.45
CA ALA A 301 7.88 2.24 -0.24
C ALA A 301 9.00 1.99 -1.29
N THR A 302 8.83 2.48 -2.51
CA THR A 302 9.87 2.49 -3.57
C THR A 302 10.85 3.67 -3.36
N PRO A 303 12.03 3.66 -4.00
CA PRO A 303 12.96 4.80 -3.99
C PRO A 303 12.32 6.14 -4.38
N SER A 304 11.28 6.14 -5.22
CA SER A 304 10.52 7.34 -5.59
C SER A 304 9.89 8.06 -4.38
N PHE A 305 9.56 7.35 -3.30
CA PHE A 305 9.05 7.97 -2.07
C PHE A 305 10.06 8.90 -1.39
N ALA A 306 11.37 8.69 -1.54
CA ALA A 306 12.37 9.60 -0.99
C ALA A 306 12.25 11.00 -1.62
N ASN A 307 11.99 11.05 -2.93
CA ASN A 307 11.75 12.29 -3.66
C ASN A 307 10.39 12.91 -3.25
N ILE A 308 9.35 12.09 -3.05
CA ILE A 308 8.05 12.57 -2.52
C ILE A 308 8.27 13.27 -1.16
N LEU A 309 8.93 12.62 -0.21
CA LEU A 309 9.15 13.16 1.14
C LEU A 309 10.01 14.43 1.15
N SER A 310 10.89 14.61 0.16
CA SER A 310 11.75 15.79 0.04
C SER A 310 11.08 16.98 -0.66
N GLU A 311 10.06 16.74 -1.51
CA GLU A 311 9.48 17.77 -2.38
C GLU A 311 7.98 18.05 -2.16
N ALA A 312 7.20 17.07 -1.71
CA ALA A 312 5.73 17.10 -1.71
C ALA A 312 5.12 18.23 -0.88
N ARG A 313 5.83 18.71 0.15
CA ARG A 313 5.44 19.88 0.95
C ARG A 313 5.05 21.08 0.09
N LYS A 314 5.86 21.42 -0.93
CA LYS A 314 5.61 22.56 -1.84
C LYS A 314 4.28 22.39 -2.58
N TYR A 315 3.96 21.17 -2.98
CA TYR A 315 2.75 20.82 -3.73
C TYR A 315 1.52 20.62 -2.83
N ARG A 316 1.65 20.88 -1.52
CA ARG A 316 0.61 20.68 -0.49
C ARG A 316 0.07 19.24 -0.43
N LEU A 317 0.94 18.28 -0.74
CA LEU A 317 0.72 16.85 -0.51
C LEU A 317 1.42 16.47 0.79
N SER A 318 0.62 16.20 1.83
CA SER A 318 1.09 15.78 3.14
C SER A 318 0.99 14.27 3.27
N LEU A 319 1.95 13.60 3.92
CA LEU A 319 1.98 12.14 4.05
C LEU A 319 1.87 11.74 5.53
N ILE A 320 1.03 10.74 5.81
CA ILE A 320 0.92 10.10 7.13
C ILE A 320 1.16 8.60 6.93
N MET A 321 2.31 8.11 7.37
CA MET A 321 2.82 6.77 7.02
C MET A 321 2.78 5.85 8.24
N GLY A 322 1.90 4.85 8.22
CA GLY A 322 1.87 3.75 9.19
C GLY A 322 2.91 2.67 8.86
N HIS A 323 3.74 2.29 9.81
CA HIS A 323 4.84 1.34 9.59
C HIS A 323 5.04 0.36 10.76
N GLN A 324 5.58 -0.83 10.54
CA GLN A 324 5.78 -1.83 11.62
C GLN A 324 7.18 -1.81 12.25
N TYR A 325 8.23 -2.00 11.45
CA TYR A 325 9.62 -2.08 11.93
C TYR A 325 10.59 -1.61 10.83
N VAL A 326 11.67 -0.92 11.21
CA VAL A 326 12.49 -0.12 10.28
C VAL A 326 13.09 -0.96 9.16
N ALA A 327 13.50 -2.20 9.47
CA ALA A 327 14.15 -3.13 8.55
C ALA A 327 13.24 -3.68 7.40
N GLN A 328 12.05 -3.13 7.19
CA GLN A 328 11.24 -3.36 5.97
C GLN A 328 11.50 -2.32 4.86
N LEU A 329 12.31 -1.30 5.14
CA LEU A 329 12.67 -0.24 4.21
C LEU A 329 14.09 -0.44 3.68
N ASP A 330 14.28 -0.08 2.41
CA ASP A 330 15.60 0.11 1.82
C ASP A 330 16.28 1.33 2.49
N GLU A 331 17.61 1.29 2.67
CA GLU A 331 18.41 2.32 3.39
C GLU A 331 18.07 3.75 2.93
N LEU A 332 18.08 3.98 1.61
CA LEU A 332 17.72 5.26 0.99
C LEU A 332 16.29 5.76 1.35
N VAL A 333 15.34 4.87 1.59
CA VAL A 333 13.97 5.23 1.99
C VAL A 333 13.87 5.44 3.50
N SER A 334 14.59 4.65 4.30
CA SER A 334 14.73 4.87 5.74
C SER A 334 15.32 6.26 6.03
N ASP A 335 16.45 6.59 5.40
CA ASP A 335 17.12 7.89 5.54
C ASP A 335 16.22 9.05 5.09
N ALA A 336 15.48 8.89 4.00
CA ALA A 336 14.56 9.91 3.53
C ALA A 336 13.32 10.09 4.42
N VAL A 337 12.90 9.05 5.16
CA VAL A 337 11.87 9.17 6.20
C VAL A 337 12.41 9.95 7.39
N PHE A 338 13.54 9.53 7.99
CA PHE A 338 14.09 10.20 9.17
C PHE A 338 14.61 11.62 8.88
N GLY A 339 15.12 11.88 7.67
CA GLY A 339 15.65 13.19 7.28
C GLY A 339 14.62 14.26 6.90
N ASN A 340 13.40 13.86 6.47
CA ASN A 340 12.38 14.81 5.99
C ASN A 340 11.10 14.87 6.84
N VAL A 341 10.78 13.83 7.63
CA VAL A 341 9.57 13.81 8.44
C VAL A 341 9.74 14.67 9.69
N GLY A 342 8.91 15.69 9.83
CA GLY A 342 8.92 16.56 11.01
C GLY A 342 8.37 15.89 12.27
N THR A 343 7.25 15.15 12.17
CA THR A 343 6.60 14.54 13.35
C THR A 343 6.74 13.02 13.34
N ILE A 344 7.40 12.48 14.37
CA ILE A 344 7.57 11.04 14.57
C ILE A 344 6.74 10.61 15.79
N VAL A 345 5.93 9.56 15.60
CA VAL A 345 5.08 8.95 16.64
C VAL A 345 5.40 7.46 16.73
N THR A 346 5.87 7.03 17.89
CA THR A 346 6.37 5.67 18.14
C THR A 346 5.51 4.99 19.19
N PHE A 347 4.81 3.94 18.78
CA PHE A 347 4.26 2.92 19.69
C PHE A 347 5.34 1.89 20.02
N ARG A 348 5.02 0.88 20.86
CA ARG A 348 5.92 -0.25 21.15
C ARG A 348 6.45 -0.95 19.88
N VAL A 349 7.78 -0.99 19.72
CA VAL A 349 8.52 -1.67 18.63
C VAL A 349 9.42 -2.80 19.16
N GLY A 350 10.35 -3.34 18.35
CA GLY A 350 11.41 -4.26 18.79
C GLY A 350 12.65 -3.54 19.35
N GLY A 351 13.60 -4.30 19.90
CA GLY A 351 14.87 -3.72 20.41
C GLY A 351 15.72 -3.11 19.30
N ALA A 352 15.89 -3.81 18.17
CA ALA A 352 16.62 -3.29 17.01
C ALA A 352 15.97 -2.03 16.39
N ASP A 353 14.64 -1.90 16.48
CA ASP A 353 13.96 -0.66 16.10
C ASP A 353 14.21 0.45 17.14
N ALA A 354 14.22 0.12 18.43
CA ALA A 354 14.45 1.07 19.51
C ALA A 354 15.87 1.66 19.45
N GLU A 355 16.90 0.86 19.16
CA GLU A 355 18.29 1.33 18.93
C GLU A 355 18.38 2.37 17.79
N LEU A 356 17.51 2.27 16.79
CA LEU A 356 17.41 3.26 15.70
C LEU A 356 16.61 4.49 16.14
N LEU A 357 15.43 4.29 16.75
CA LEU A 357 14.50 5.35 17.11
C LEU A 357 14.93 6.18 18.33
N VAL A 358 15.68 5.63 19.28
CA VAL A 358 16.13 6.35 20.49
C VAL A 358 16.97 7.58 20.14
N LYS A 359 17.65 7.56 18.99
CA LYS A 359 18.44 8.67 18.46
C LYS A 359 17.59 9.93 18.23
N GLU A 360 16.31 9.76 17.89
CA GLU A 360 15.35 10.87 17.74
C GLU A 360 14.77 11.37 19.07
N PHE A 361 14.81 10.55 20.11
CA PHE A 361 14.17 10.81 21.42
C PHE A 361 15.16 11.06 22.57
N THR A 362 16.46 10.98 22.31
CA THR A 362 17.55 11.31 23.24
C THR A 362 17.60 12.82 23.47
N PRO A 363 17.85 13.31 24.72
CA PRO A 363 18.11 12.57 25.96
C PRO A 363 16.88 12.26 26.84
N GLN A 364 15.65 12.48 26.35
CA GLN A 364 14.44 12.34 27.18
C GLN A 364 14.02 10.89 27.43
N PHE A 365 14.33 9.97 26.51
CA PHE A 365 13.95 8.55 26.59
C PHE A 365 15.10 7.63 26.22
N LEU A 366 15.06 6.41 26.75
CA LEU A 366 15.95 5.30 26.45
C LEU A 366 15.25 4.26 25.57
N GLU A 367 16.01 3.31 25.02
CA GLU A 367 15.46 2.18 24.25
C GLU A 367 14.44 1.36 25.05
N GLU A 368 14.71 1.21 26.36
CA GLU A 368 13.86 0.49 27.30
C GLU A 368 12.46 1.11 27.41
N ASP A 369 12.34 2.44 27.39
CA ASP A 369 11.04 3.12 27.42
C ASP A 369 10.21 2.78 26.18
N ILE A 370 10.85 2.82 25.00
CA ILE A 370 10.25 2.52 23.70
C ILE A 370 9.76 1.06 23.64
N VAL A 371 10.54 0.12 24.17
CA VAL A 371 10.19 -1.31 24.22
C VAL A 371 9.10 -1.60 25.26
N ASN A 372 9.02 -0.81 26.34
CA ASN A 372 8.07 -1.02 27.43
C ASN A 372 6.72 -0.29 27.26
N LEU A 373 6.61 0.74 26.42
CA LEU A 373 5.37 1.47 26.08
C LEU A 373 4.10 0.59 26.08
N ALA A 374 3.07 0.93 26.85
CA ALA A 374 1.84 0.12 26.89
C ALA A 374 1.01 0.26 25.59
N LYS A 375 0.01 -0.61 25.42
CA LYS A 375 -0.95 -0.52 24.30
C LYS A 375 -1.62 0.86 24.30
N PHE A 376 -1.75 1.48 23.13
CA PHE A 376 -2.26 2.85 22.94
C PHE A 376 -1.41 3.98 23.57
N GLN A 377 -0.27 3.68 24.19
CA GLN A 377 0.71 4.71 24.56
C GLN A 377 1.71 4.91 23.42
N VAL A 378 2.21 6.14 23.31
CA VAL A 378 3.23 6.55 22.34
C VAL A 378 4.28 7.44 23.01
N ILE A 379 5.52 7.35 22.52
CA ILE A 379 6.51 8.44 22.59
C ILE A 379 6.39 9.20 21.27
N LEU A 380 6.42 10.54 21.30
CA LEU A 380 6.40 11.36 20.09
C LEU A 380 7.30 12.58 20.18
N LYS A 381 7.73 13.03 19.00
CA LYS A 381 8.44 14.27 18.73
C LYS A 381 7.56 15.04 17.75
N LEU A 382 6.91 16.11 18.24
CA LEU A 382 5.82 16.80 17.56
C LEU A 382 6.33 18.10 16.92
N MET A 383 5.98 18.38 15.67
CA MET A 383 6.18 19.72 15.12
C MET A 383 5.13 20.68 15.68
N ILE A 384 5.61 21.81 16.18
CA ILE A 384 4.84 22.89 16.79
C ILE A 384 5.36 24.20 16.19
N ASN A 385 4.53 24.93 15.46
CA ASN A 385 4.89 26.21 14.84
C ASN A 385 6.17 26.13 13.96
N GLY A 386 6.41 24.98 13.34
CA GLY A 386 7.60 24.71 12.54
C GLY A 386 8.87 24.32 13.30
N VAL A 387 8.80 24.15 14.62
CA VAL A 387 9.91 23.70 15.49
C VAL A 387 9.60 22.30 16.04
N ALA A 388 10.61 21.42 16.13
CA ALA A 388 10.44 20.11 16.75
C ALA A 388 10.38 20.24 18.29
N SER A 389 9.37 19.63 18.90
CA SER A 389 9.22 19.59 20.35
C SER A 389 10.37 18.81 21.01
N LEU A 390 10.58 19.04 22.31
CA LEU A 390 11.18 18.00 23.13
C LEU A 390 10.29 16.73 23.06
N PRO A 391 10.86 15.53 22.99
CA PRO A 391 10.11 14.28 23.05
C PRO A 391 9.23 14.20 24.31
N PHE A 392 8.03 13.66 24.18
CA PHE A 392 7.13 13.40 25.30
C PHE A 392 6.28 12.14 25.10
N THR A 393 5.62 11.66 26.15
CA THR A 393 4.66 10.54 26.05
C THR A 393 3.22 11.04 25.98
N ALA A 394 2.38 10.24 25.34
CA ALA A 394 0.94 10.47 25.23
C ALA A 394 0.17 9.15 25.20
N THR A 395 -1.16 9.24 25.30
CA THR A 395 -2.08 8.15 24.98
C THR A 395 -2.90 8.54 23.76
N THR A 396 -3.00 7.68 22.76
CA THR A 396 -3.84 7.94 21.57
C THR A 396 -5.32 7.95 21.94
N LEU A 397 -6.15 8.64 21.16
CA LEU A 397 -7.59 8.62 21.37
C LEU A 397 -8.21 7.28 20.94
N SER A 398 -9.30 6.89 21.61
CA SER A 398 -10.21 5.83 21.16
C SER A 398 -10.81 6.18 19.78
N PRO A 399 -11.40 5.21 19.04
CA PRO A 399 -12.11 5.50 17.78
C PRO A 399 -13.14 6.62 17.96
N ILE A 400 -13.13 7.62 17.08
CA ILE A 400 -14.07 8.75 17.09
C ILE A 400 -15.20 8.56 16.06
N GLY A 401 -16.28 9.31 16.24
CA GLY A 401 -17.45 9.27 15.35
C GLY A 401 -18.38 8.09 15.63
N SER A 402 -19.34 7.89 14.74
CA SER A 402 -20.29 6.78 14.77
C SER A 402 -20.59 6.33 13.35
N PRO A 403 -20.92 5.05 13.12
CA PRO A 403 -21.46 4.56 11.87
C PRO A 403 -22.56 5.46 11.31
N THR A 404 -22.45 5.79 10.03
CA THR A 404 -23.43 6.61 9.29
C THR A 404 -24.36 5.76 8.43
N GLY A 405 -24.04 4.48 8.22
CA GLY A 405 -24.79 3.59 7.32
C GLY A 405 -24.68 3.98 5.85
N SER A 406 -23.72 4.84 5.48
CA SER A 406 -23.63 5.41 4.14
C SER A 406 -22.91 4.52 3.12
N THR A 407 -22.33 3.40 3.56
CA THR A 407 -21.49 2.48 2.77
C THR A 407 -22.07 2.08 1.41
N GLU A 408 -23.29 1.52 1.37
CA GLU A 408 -23.91 1.12 0.10
C GLU A 408 -24.15 2.30 -0.85
N LYS A 409 -24.53 3.46 -0.28
CA LYS A 409 -24.78 4.70 -1.03
C LYS A 409 -23.47 5.24 -1.62
N ILE A 410 -22.38 5.23 -0.86
CA ILE A 410 -21.04 5.65 -1.30
C ILE A 410 -20.53 4.74 -2.42
N ILE A 411 -20.59 3.42 -2.22
CA ILE A 411 -20.16 2.44 -3.23
C ILE A 411 -20.97 2.63 -4.52
N ARG A 412 -22.30 2.81 -4.43
CA ARG A 412 -23.15 3.05 -5.59
C ARG A 412 -22.80 4.37 -6.32
N VAL A 413 -22.72 5.48 -5.60
CA VAL A 413 -22.39 6.80 -6.19
C VAL A 413 -20.98 6.81 -6.80
N SER A 414 -20.01 6.12 -6.18
CA SER A 414 -18.66 5.97 -6.74
C SER A 414 -18.66 5.13 -8.02
N ARG A 415 -19.43 4.03 -8.09
CA ARG A 415 -19.61 3.24 -9.33
C ARG A 415 -20.24 4.07 -10.45
N GLU A 416 -21.34 4.75 -10.15
CA GLU A 416 -22.09 5.61 -11.11
C GLU A 416 -21.22 6.72 -11.73
N ARG A 417 -20.22 7.21 -11.00
CA ARG A 417 -19.34 8.32 -11.44
C ARG A 417 -18.01 7.88 -12.06
N TYR A 418 -17.38 6.84 -11.51
CA TYR A 418 -15.96 6.55 -11.76
C TYR A 418 -15.69 5.13 -12.28
N ALA A 419 -16.70 4.26 -12.41
CA ALA A 419 -16.54 2.91 -12.96
C ALA A 419 -17.23 2.75 -14.32
N LYS A 420 -16.96 1.62 -14.99
CA LYS A 420 -17.71 1.16 -16.17
C LYS A 420 -18.13 -0.30 -15.97
N ALA A 421 -19.21 -0.73 -16.62
CA ALA A 421 -19.61 -2.14 -16.58
C ALA A 421 -18.54 -3.04 -17.21
N ARG A 422 -18.25 -4.18 -16.56
CA ARG A 422 -17.21 -5.14 -16.97
C ARG A 422 -17.25 -5.50 -18.46
N ASN A 423 -18.40 -5.87 -19.00
CA ASN A 423 -18.53 -6.34 -20.38
C ASN A 423 -18.00 -5.28 -21.37
N THR A 424 -18.47 -4.04 -21.24
CA THR A 424 -18.06 -2.88 -22.07
C THR A 424 -16.56 -2.55 -21.97
N ILE A 425 -15.86 -3.05 -20.95
CA ILE A 425 -14.40 -2.99 -20.85
C ILE A 425 -13.76 -4.19 -21.55
N GLU A 426 -14.25 -5.41 -21.32
CA GLU A 426 -13.72 -6.63 -21.94
C GLU A 426 -13.86 -6.62 -23.46
N ASP A 427 -15.00 -6.16 -24.00
CA ASP A 427 -15.22 -5.94 -25.44
C ASP A 427 -14.14 -5.01 -26.04
N LYS A 428 -13.87 -3.89 -25.34
CA LYS A 428 -12.87 -2.90 -25.76
C LYS A 428 -11.44 -3.43 -25.63
N ILE A 429 -11.18 -4.32 -24.69
CA ILE A 429 -9.88 -4.99 -24.54
C ILE A 429 -9.66 -6.01 -25.66
N MET A 430 -10.68 -6.77 -26.08
CA MET A 430 -10.58 -7.71 -27.20
C MET A 430 -10.32 -7.01 -28.54
N ARG A 431 -11.01 -5.88 -28.78
CA ARG A 431 -10.74 -4.99 -29.91
C ARG A 431 -9.33 -4.40 -29.86
N TRP A 432 -8.96 -3.83 -28.71
CA TRP A 432 -7.64 -3.24 -28.53
C TRP A 432 -6.53 -4.27 -28.71
N SER A 433 -6.70 -5.53 -28.26
CA SER A 433 -5.67 -6.56 -28.37
C SER A 433 -5.50 -7.13 -29.79
N GLY A 434 -6.49 -6.96 -30.67
CA GLY A 434 -6.54 -7.61 -31.98
C GLY A 434 -6.93 -9.09 -31.88
N MET A 435 -7.87 -9.41 -30.98
CA MET A 435 -8.43 -10.77 -30.82
C MET A 435 -9.76 -10.97 -31.53
N GLU A 436 -10.38 -9.91 -32.06
CA GLU A 436 -11.33 -10.02 -33.17
C GLU A 436 -10.50 -10.36 -34.43
N ALA A 437 -10.34 -11.66 -34.69
CA ALA A 437 -9.66 -12.21 -35.86
C ALA A 437 -10.60 -13.21 -36.54
N GLY A 438 -11.48 -12.70 -37.41
CA GLY A 438 -12.55 -13.51 -37.99
C GLY A 438 -13.62 -12.75 -38.76
N GLU A 439 -13.25 -11.74 -39.55
CA GLU A 439 -13.87 -11.39 -40.85
C GLU A 439 -13.04 -10.26 -41.50
N ASP A 440 -12.59 -10.53 -42.72
CA ASP A 440 -11.92 -9.73 -43.76
C ASP A 440 -11.38 -8.32 -43.42
N ASP A 441 -10.04 -8.20 -43.43
CA ASP A 441 -9.28 -6.94 -43.32
C ASP A 441 -8.02 -7.02 -44.23
N ASP A 442 -8.26 -7.41 -45.49
CA ASP A 442 -7.27 -7.59 -46.57
C ASP A 442 -7.56 -6.61 -47.74
N GLU A 443 -7.78 -5.33 -47.42
CA GLU A 443 -7.79 -4.22 -48.38
C GLU A 443 -7.13 -2.97 -47.76
N ASP A 444 -6.35 -2.22 -48.55
CA ASP A 444 -5.65 -1.00 -48.12
C ASP A 444 -6.60 0.20 -48.16
N ASP A 445 -6.79 0.90 -47.04
CA ASP A 445 -7.39 2.24 -47.03
C ASP A 445 -6.71 3.20 -46.02
N ASP A 446 -6.46 4.44 -46.44
CA ASP A 446 -5.63 5.44 -45.74
C ASP A 446 -6.39 6.76 -45.53
N GLU A 447 -7.52 6.72 -44.82
CA GLU A 447 -8.30 7.91 -44.46
C GLU A 447 -8.18 8.31 -42.98
N SER A 448 -8.04 9.63 -42.76
CA SER A 448 -7.91 10.26 -41.46
C SER A 448 -9.27 10.54 -40.81
N ILE A 449 -9.53 9.95 -39.63
CA ILE A 449 -10.73 10.23 -38.85
C ILE A 449 -10.63 11.62 -38.19
N ASP A 450 -11.12 12.64 -38.89
CA ASP A 450 -11.32 13.98 -38.33
C ASP A 450 -12.64 14.05 -37.53
N LEU A 451 -12.62 14.72 -36.38
CA LEU A 451 -13.76 14.73 -35.43
C LEU A 451 -14.25 16.16 -35.13
N ALA A 452 -15.24 16.62 -35.89
CA ALA A 452 -15.99 17.85 -35.60
C ALA A 452 -17.49 17.72 -35.94
N PRO A 453 -18.42 17.94 -35.00
CA PRO A 453 -19.86 17.80 -35.26
C PRO A 453 -20.46 19.08 -35.88
N SER A 454 -21.19 18.91 -36.99
CA SER A 454 -22.01 19.98 -37.60
C SER A 454 -23.49 19.79 -37.29
N VAL A 455 -24.25 20.90 -37.25
CA VAL A 455 -25.60 20.98 -36.64
C VAL A 455 -26.65 21.51 -37.62
N LYS A 456 -27.88 20.93 -37.56
CA LYS A 456 -29.09 21.21 -38.37
C LYS A 456 -29.01 20.66 -39.82
N LYS A 457 -30.13 20.38 -40.50
CA LYS A 457 -31.53 20.83 -40.29
C LYS A 457 -32.57 19.75 -40.67
N GLU A 458 -33.83 19.96 -40.30
CA GLU A 458 -34.98 19.07 -40.56
C GLU A 458 -35.60 19.25 -41.96
N GLU A 459 -36.21 18.20 -42.52
CA GLU A 459 -37.52 18.29 -43.21
C GLU A 459 -38.27 16.93 -43.32
N LYS A 460 -39.48 16.88 -43.90
CA LYS A 460 -40.54 15.89 -43.57
C LYS A 460 -41.16 15.14 -44.77
N ALA A 461 -41.53 13.85 -44.57
CA ALA A 461 -42.77 13.17 -45.05
C ALA A 461 -42.75 11.69 -44.58
N GLU A 462 -43.61 11.17 -43.69
CA GLU A 462 -45.07 10.89 -43.75
C GLU A 462 -45.47 9.52 -44.38
N LYS A 463 -45.68 8.52 -43.49
CA LYS A 463 -46.78 7.51 -43.46
C LYS A 463 -46.95 6.42 -44.55
N LYS A 464 -46.84 5.15 -44.11
CA LYS A 464 -47.91 4.12 -44.00
C LYS A 464 -47.36 2.85 -43.29
N ASN A 465 -48.04 2.25 -42.30
CA ASN A 465 -49.04 1.15 -42.39
C ASN A 465 -48.47 -0.14 -43.05
N ASP A 466 -48.60 -1.36 -42.52
CA ASP A 466 -49.37 -1.87 -41.36
C ASP A 466 -48.67 -3.09 -40.68
N ALA A 467 -49.23 -3.59 -39.58
CA ALA A 467 -48.78 -4.79 -38.84
C ALA A 467 -49.87 -5.91 -38.88
N PRO A 468 -49.76 -7.01 -38.11
CA PRO A 468 -48.80 -8.10 -38.25
C PRO A 468 -49.51 -9.45 -38.57
N LYS A 469 -48.74 -10.53 -38.82
CA LYS A 469 -49.26 -11.92 -38.77
C LYS A 469 -48.30 -12.89 -38.06
N HIS A 470 -48.85 -14.01 -37.61
CA HIS A 470 -48.30 -14.92 -36.60
C HIS A 470 -48.40 -16.39 -37.09
N VAL A 471 -47.43 -17.22 -36.71
CA VAL A 471 -47.49 -18.69 -36.43
C VAL A 471 -48.09 -19.61 -37.51
N ASP A 472 -47.34 -20.65 -37.93
CA ASP A 472 -47.78 -22.05 -37.67
C ASP A 472 -46.68 -23.13 -37.76
N ASN A 473 -46.98 -24.33 -37.21
CA ASN A 473 -46.03 -25.45 -37.00
C ASN A 473 -46.37 -26.74 -37.79
N ALA A 474 -45.35 -27.47 -38.26
CA ALA A 474 -45.26 -28.95 -38.34
C ALA A 474 -43.81 -29.34 -38.73
N VAL A 475 -43.04 -30.23 -38.08
CA VAL A 475 -43.24 -31.59 -37.53
C VAL A 475 -43.19 -32.71 -38.58
N SER A 476 -42.12 -33.50 -38.55
CA SER A 476 -42.05 -34.86 -39.12
C SER A 476 -41.07 -35.76 -38.35
N LYS A 477 -41.52 -36.96 -37.95
CA LYS A 477 -40.76 -38.04 -37.26
C LYS A 477 -40.24 -39.06 -38.32
N GLU A 478 -39.59 -40.22 -38.07
CA GLU A 478 -39.15 -41.00 -36.88
C GLU A 478 -38.15 -42.11 -37.30
N LYS A 479 -37.75 -42.99 -36.35
CA LYS A 479 -37.02 -44.29 -36.45
C LYS A 479 -35.47 -44.22 -36.35
N SER A 480 -34.72 -44.95 -35.52
CA SER A 480 -34.89 -46.07 -34.54
C SER A 480 -34.23 -47.42 -34.93
N ASN A 481 -33.78 -48.15 -33.90
CA ASN A 481 -32.97 -49.38 -33.83
C ASN A 481 -31.46 -49.07 -33.71
N ASP A 482 -30.72 -49.37 -32.64
CA ASP A 482 -30.68 -50.50 -31.67
C ASP A 482 -30.08 -51.79 -32.24
N ASP A 483 -28.86 -52.15 -31.80
CA ASP A 483 -28.58 -53.43 -31.10
C ASP A 483 -27.16 -53.47 -30.47
N SER A 484 -27.02 -54.28 -29.41
CA SER A 484 -25.88 -55.04 -28.86
C SER A 484 -24.46 -54.47 -28.66
N ARG A 485 -23.81 -54.97 -27.59
CA ARG A 485 -22.46 -54.59 -27.11
C ARG A 485 -21.65 -55.84 -26.72
N PRO A 486 -20.51 -56.14 -27.37
CA PRO A 486 -19.65 -57.27 -26.98
C PRO A 486 -18.91 -57.05 -25.64
N LYS A 487 -18.51 -58.16 -25.01
CA LYS A 487 -17.61 -58.21 -23.85
C LYS A 487 -16.19 -58.58 -24.31
N GLY A 488 -15.15 -58.08 -23.64
CA GLY A 488 -13.76 -58.51 -23.85
C GLY A 488 -13.35 -59.70 -22.97
N PRO A 489 -12.08 -60.15 -23.04
CA PRO A 489 -11.50 -61.14 -22.13
C PRO A 489 -10.82 -60.48 -20.91
N SER A 490 -10.88 -61.15 -19.76
CA SER A 490 -10.28 -60.72 -18.49
C SER A 490 -8.84 -61.22 -18.31
N GLN A 491 -8.06 -60.53 -17.47
CA GLN A 491 -7.15 -61.23 -16.54
C GLN A 491 -7.26 -60.64 -15.12
N ILE A 492 -7.01 -61.50 -14.13
CA ILE A 492 -7.26 -61.24 -12.70
C ILE A 492 -6.04 -61.73 -11.92
N VAL A 493 -5.46 -60.88 -11.07
CA VAL A 493 -4.66 -61.30 -9.91
C VAL A 493 -5.04 -60.40 -8.72
N ALA A 494 -5.24 -60.99 -7.55
CA ALA A 494 -5.69 -60.32 -6.32
C ALA A 494 -4.58 -60.30 -5.23
N PRO A 495 -4.63 -59.39 -4.25
CA PRO A 495 -3.51 -59.14 -3.35
C PRO A 495 -3.56 -59.89 -1.99
N PRO A 496 -2.40 -60.24 -1.41
CA PRO A 496 -2.21 -60.48 0.02
C PRO A 496 -1.28 -59.43 0.68
N LYS A 497 -1.13 -59.32 2.01
CA LYS A 497 -2.10 -59.32 3.14
C LYS A 497 -1.33 -58.84 4.41
N LYS A 498 -2.03 -58.16 5.33
CA LYS A 498 -1.54 -57.55 6.60
C LYS A 498 -0.59 -58.39 7.47
N GLN A 499 0.28 -57.67 8.22
CA GLN A 499 0.66 -57.90 9.64
C GLN A 499 1.35 -56.62 10.21
N GLU A 500 1.58 -56.47 11.53
CA GLU A 500 0.65 -55.85 12.50
C GLU A 500 1.40 -55.02 13.59
N LYS A 501 0.78 -53.92 14.08
CA LYS A 501 0.87 -53.21 15.41
C LYS A 501 2.21 -53.00 16.17
N LYS A 502 2.42 -51.76 16.69
CA LYS A 502 2.47 -51.40 18.15
C LYS A 502 2.59 -49.88 18.43
N GLU A 503 2.52 -49.48 19.72
CA GLU A 503 2.22 -48.11 20.24
C GLU A 503 3.29 -47.51 21.23
N GLU A 504 3.04 -46.31 21.80
CA GLU A 504 3.82 -45.52 22.82
C GLU A 504 2.86 -45.04 23.97
N PRO A 505 3.17 -44.20 25.01
CA PRO A 505 4.39 -43.47 25.48
C PRO A 505 4.68 -43.76 27.02
N PRO A 506 5.00 -42.88 28.05
CA PRO A 506 5.40 -41.44 28.18
C PRO A 506 6.65 -41.18 29.16
N PRO A 507 6.80 -40.15 30.06
CA PRO A 507 8.05 -39.33 30.10
C PRO A 507 8.79 -39.12 31.47
N ALA A 508 9.89 -38.34 31.43
CA ALA A 508 10.56 -37.56 32.51
C ALA A 508 11.39 -38.33 33.59
N PRO A 509 12.44 -37.70 34.21
CA PRO A 509 12.28 -36.65 35.23
C PRO A 509 13.25 -35.44 35.11
N SER A 510 13.27 -34.56 36.13
CA SER A 510 14.07 -33.31 36.21
C SER A 510 14.82 -33.19 37.55
N ILE A 511 15.87 -32.34 37.61
CA ILE A 511 16.32 -31.59 38.82
C ILE A 511 17.29 -30.46 38.39
N SER A 512 17.36 -29.36 39.15
CA SER A 512 18.24 -28.21 38.88
C SER A 512 19.65 -28.39 39.48
N LEU A 513 20.67 -27.71 38.93
CA LEU A 513 21.92 -27.49 39.67
C LEU A 513 22.01 -26.08 40.27
N LYS A 514 21.93 -26.01 41.60
CA LYS A 514 22.66 -25.00 42.40
C LYS A 514 24.08 -25.48 42.75
N ASP A 515 24.47 -26.63 42.19
CA ASP A 515 25.50 -27.52 42.73
C ASP A 515 26.82 -27.49 41.92
N LEU A 516 27.02 -26.46 41.09
CA LEU A 516 28.29 -26.15 40.42
C LEU A 516 29.22 -25.24 41.26
N LEU A 517 29.00 -25.17 42.58
CA LEU A 517 29.87 -24.45 43.52
C LEU A 517 30.38 -25.36 44.64
N PRO A 518 31.63 -25.84 44.54
CA PRO A 518 32.43 -26.18 45.71
C PRO A 518 32.70 -24.91 46.52
N LYS A 519 32.36 -24.94 47.81
CA LYS A 519 32.80 -23.97 48.83
C LYS A 519 34.20 -24.42 49.36
N GLU A 520 34.96 -23.74 50.22
CA GLU A 520 34.62 -22.82 51.32
C GLU A 520 35.82 -21.94 51.75
N LYS A 521 35.54 -20.85 52.51
CA LYS A 521 36.38 -20.24 53.59
C LYS A 521 37.73 -19.62 53.16
N LYS A 522 38.31 -18.63 53.84
CA LYS A 522 37.98 -17.73 54.98
C LYS A 522 38.78 -16.42 54.72
N GLU A 523 38.67 -15.29 55.42
CA GLU A 523 38.19 -14.97 56.78
C GLU A 523 37.69 -13.50 56.84
N GLU A 524 37.30 -13.01 58.02
CA GLU A 524 36.77 -11.66 58.24
C GLU A 524 37.88 -10.62 58.53
N MET A 525 37.63 -9.34 58.23
CA MET A 525 37.47 -8.30 59.27
C MET A 525 37.05 -6.93 58.70
N THR A 526 36.46 -6.10 59.56
CA THR A 526 35.75 -4.85 59.24
C THR A 526 36.55 -3.58 59.54
N ALA A 527 36.40 -2.55 58.69
CA ALA A 527 36.42 -1.14 59.11
C ALA A 527 35.73 -0.22 58.07
N GLN A 528 35.17 0.90 58.54
CA GLN A 528 34.55 2.00 57.77
C GLN A 528 35.26 3.34 58.13
N PRO A 529 34.81 4.52 57.66
CA PRO A 529 34.72 5.03 56.28
C PRO A 529 35.39 6.43 56.16
N LYS A 530 34.95 7.25 55.17
CA LYS A 530 35.21 8.70 54.90
C LYS A 530 36.35 9.01 53.92
N GLU A 531 36.40 10.14 53.19
CA GLU A 531 35.45 11.18 52.68
C GLU A 531 36.29 12.21 51.86
N TYR A 532 35.69 13.16 51.12
CA TYR A 532 36.32 14.23 50.29
C TYR A 532 37.05 13.74 49.00
N ASP A 533 36.83 14.21 47.76
CA ASP A 533 36.44 15.50 47.13
C ASP A 533 37.64 16.31 46.54
N VAL A 534 37.36 17.15 45.52
CA VAL A 534 38.15 18.29 44.98
C VAL A 534 39.19 18.07 43.84
N ARG A 535 38.69 18.23 42.58
CA ARG A 535 39.25 19.00 41.42
C ARG A 535 40.46 18.55 40.54
N GLU A 536 40.43 19.10 39.32
CA GLU A 536 41.42 19.18 38.23
C GLU A 536 42.53 20.27 38.50
N PRO A 537 43.40 20.74 37.56
CA PRO A 537 43.68 20.35 36.14
C PRO A 537 45.17 20.36 35.64
N LEU A 538 45.44 19.69 34.49
CA LEU A 538 46.36 20.06 33.35
C LEU A 538 47.85 20.50 33.60
N PRO A 539 48.72 20.79 32.58
CA PRO A 539 48.78 20.46 31.13
C PRO A 539 50.15 19.91 30.59
N GLU A 540 50.23 19.65 29.27
CA GLU A 540 51.42 19.78 28.36
C GLU A 540 52.61 18.77 28.43
N GLY A 541 53.37 18.58 27.32
CA GLY A 541 54.48 17.57 27.29
C GLY A 541 55.44 17.42 26.08
N LYS A 542 55.03 17.67 24.82
CA LYS A 542 55.89 17.93 23.62
C LYS A 542 56.96 16.88 23.09
N LYS A 543 56.80 16.53 21.79
CA LYS A 543 57.84 16.39 20.68
C LYS A 543 58.50 15.04 20.27
N LYS A 544 58.17 14.64 19.02
CA LYS A 544 59.04 14.35 17.84
C LYS A 544 60.14 13.24 17.89
N ARG A 545 60.05 12.26 16.95
CA ARG A 545 60.88 12.20 15.70
C ARG A 545 60.46 11.08 14.71
N LYS A 546 60.86 11.22 13.43
CA LYS A 546 60.64 10.25 12.32
C LYS A 546 61.97 9.63 11.83
N ARG A 547 61.97 8.39 11.30
CA ARG A 547 62.86 7.95 10.20
C ARG A 547 62.36 6.65 9.50
N LYS A 548 62.82 6.40 8.25
CA LYS A 548 62.43 5.24 7.38
C LYS A 548 63.68 4.44 6.94
N ARG A 549 63.56 3.11 6.72
CA ARG A 549 64.41 2.30 5.80
C ARG A 549 63.61 1.15 5.14
N LYS A 550 64.23 0.25 4.34
CA LYS A 550 63.57 -0.39 3.16
C LYS A 550 64.28 -1.69 2.67
N LYS A 551 63.53 -2.79 2.40
CA LYS A 551 63.94 -4.12 1.78
C LYS A 551 64.73 -5.09 2.70
N LYS A 552 64.90 -6.43 2.49
CA LYS A 552 64.42 -7.54 1.57
C LYS A 552 63.73 -8.66 2.44
N LYS A 553 63.10 -9.79 2.04
CA LYS A 553 62.73 -10.58 0.81
C LYS A 553 63.56 -11.81 0.32
N SER A 554 63.29 -13.01 0.89
CA SER A 554 63.54 -14.42 0.42
C SER A 554 62.71 -15.39 1.33
N ALA A 555 61.92 -16.39 0.90
CA ALA A 555 62.20 -17.67 0.18
C ALA A 555 62.87 -18.75 1.08
N ASP A 556 62.49 -20.04 1.16
CA ASP A 556 61.38 -20.87 0.57
C ASP A 556 61.22 -22.24 1.34
N SER A 557 60.31 -23.16 0.92
CA SER A 557 60.15 -24.61 1.30
C SER A 557 59.52 -24.96 2.68
N SER A 558 58.83 -26.09 2.94
CA SER A 558 58.26 -27.19 2.09
C SER A 558 57.33 -28.18 2.84
N VAL A 559 56.35 -28.77 2.12
CA VAL A 559 55.78 -30.15 2.25
C VAL A 559 54.75 -30.50 3.37
N GLN A 560 53.85 -31.45 3.03
CA GLN A 560 52.73 -32.10 3.77
C GLN A 560 53.03 -33.64 3.95
N PRO A 561 52.24 -34.53 4.63
CA PRO A 561 50.79 -34.47 4.92
C PRO A 561 50.28 -35.09 6.27
N GLN A 562 48.94 -35.19 6.33
CA GLN A 562 47.98 -35.99 7.13
C GLN A 562 48.41 -37.41 7.61
N PRO A 563 47.69 -38.09 8.56
CA PRO A 563 46.21 -38.08 8.71
C PRO A 563 45.58 -38.06 10.13
N SER A 564 44.25 -37.99 10.14
CA SER A 564 43.35 -38.02 11.31
C SER A 564 42.61 -39.34 11.46
N THR A 565 42.39 -39.81 12.69
CA THR A 565 41.60 -41.02 13.01
C THR A 565 40.36 -40.71 13.89
N GLN A 566 39.21 -41.27 13.49
CA GLN A 566 38.05 -41.58 14.36
C GLN A 566 38.34 -42.91 15.10
N PRO A 567 37.70 -43.28 16.24
CA PRO A 567 36.22 -43.35 16.45
C PRO A 567 35.81 -43.13 17.93
N PRO A 568 34.66 -43.65 18.45
CA PRO A 568 33.33 -43.89 17.87
C PRO A 568 32.26 -43.01 18.56
N ALA A 569 30.97 -43.24 18.27
CA ALA A 569 29.83 -42.66 18.99
C ALA A 569 28.98 -43.75 19.68
N GLU A 570 28.43 -43.44 20.85
CA GLU A 570 27.35 -44.23 21.48
C GLU A 570 26.17 -43.34 21.93
N SER A 571 25.06 -44.00 22.22
CA SER A 571 23.68 -43.51 22.13
C SER A 571 23.21 -42.53 23.22
N ARG A 572 22.18 -41.74 22.86
CA ARG A 572 21.23 -41.13 23.81
C ARG A 572 19.79 -41.48 23.41
N PRO A 573 18.88 -41.76 24.36
CA PRO A 573 17.47 -42.05 24.07
C PRO A 573 16.65 -40.77 23.81
N LYS A 574 15.46 -40.94 23.22
CA LYS A 574 14.50 -39.85 22.96
C LYS A 574 13.63 -39.53 24.20
N PRO A 575 13.22 -38.27 24.42
CA PRO A 575 12.18 -37.91 25.38
C PRO A 575 10.77 -38.21 24.83
N GLN A 576 9.76 -38.20 25.70
CA GLN A 576 8.37 -38.53 25.37
C GLN A 576 7.41 -37.35 25.69
N PRO A 577 6.19 -37.28 25.09
CA PRO A 577 5.33 -36.08 25.15
C PRO A 577 4.46 -35.97 26.42
N PRO A 578 3.92 -34.76 26.72
CA PRO A 578 3.09 -34.50 27.90
C PRO A 578 1.62 -34.91 27.76
N LEU A 579 0.94 -35.09 28.90
CA LEU A 579 -0.51 -35.39 28.96
C LEU A 579 -1.41 -34.19 28.60
N ARG A 580 -2.58 -34.51 28.07
CA ARG A 580 -3.64 -33.58 27.65
C ARG A 580 -4.75 -33.57 28.70
N LEU A 581 -5.02 -32.43 29.34
CA LEU A 581 -6.19 -32.30 30.24
C LEU A 581 -7.49 -32.49 29.44
N GLN A 582 -8.46 -33.16 30.07
CA GLN A 582 -9.83 -33.24 29.59
C GLN A 582 -10.66 -32.11 30.22
N LEU A 583 -11.36 -31.33 29.39
CA LEU A 583 -12.40 -30.42 29.85
C LEU A 583 -13.70 -31.19 30.07
N HIS A 584 -14.41 -30.92 31.16
CA HIS A 584 -15.76 -31.42 31.37
C HIS A 584 -16.75 -30.68 30.46
N ASN A 585 -17.64 -31.42 29.80
CA ASN A 585 -18.82 -30.84 29.17
C ASN A 585 -19.87 -30.49 30.24
N GLN A 586 -20.47 -29.30 30.11
CA GLN A 586 -21.78 -28.98 30.68
C GLN A 586 -22.71 -28.50 29.55
N PRO A 587 -24.02 -28.83 29.58
CA PRO A 587 -24.95 -28.48 28.51
C PRO A 587 -25.35 -27.00 28.55
N ALA A 588 -25.59 -26.40 27.39
CA ALA A 588 -26.12 -25.05 27.27
C ALA A 588 -27.66 -25.02 27.45
N PRO A 589 -28.23 -24.01 28.12
CA PRO A 589 -29.68 -23.82 28.20
C PRO A 589 -30.26 -23.26 26.89
N GLN A 590 -31.48 -23.69 26.55
CA GLN A 590 -32.25 -23.14 25.43
C GLN A 590 -33.04 -21.91 25.88
N PRO A 591 -33.20 -20.86 25.05
CA PRO A 591 -34.26 -19.87 25.23
C PRO A 591 -35.59 -20.45 24.75
N ALA A 592 -36.65 -20.29 25.55
CA ALA A 592 -38.00 -20.71 25.19
C ALA A 592 -38.68 -19.72 24.23
N ALA A 593 -39.72 -20.18 23.53
CA ALA A 593 -40.59 -19.34 22.71
C ALA A 593 -41.90 -19.03 23.45
N GLU A 594 -42.33 -17.77 23.43
CA GLU A 594 -43.69 -17.37 23.82
C GLU A 594 -44.34 -16.57 22.69
N ASN A 595 -45.56 -16.97 22.33
CA ASN A 595 -46.44 -16.21 21.42
C ASN A 595 -47.31 -15.27 22.24
N GLN A 596 -47.39 -13.99 21.86
CA GLN A 596 -48.56 -13.16 22.16
C GLN A 596 -48.97 -12.34 20.94
N ASN A 597 -50.24 -12.46 20.54
CA ASN A 597 -50.84 -11.70 19.44
C ASN A 597 -51.37 -10.36 19.97
N ILE A 598 -50.99 -9.25 19.33
CA ILE A 598 -51.72 -7.97 19.42
C ILE A 598 -51.82 -7.37 18.02
N VAL A 599 -52.99 -6.84 17.67
CA VAL A 599 -53.31 -6.20 16.37
C VAL A 599 -53.68 -4.73 16.61
N PRO A 600 -53.11 -3.80 15.83
CA PRO A 600 -53.91 -2.81 15.08
C PRO A 600 -53.53 -2.85 13.59
N ASP A 601 -54.46 -2.81 12.63
CA ASP A 601 -55.41 -1.74 12.27
C ASP A 601 -54.76 -0.57 11.48
N SER A 602 -55.50 0.04 10.54
CA SER A 602 -54.92 0.57 9.30
C SER A 602 -55.20 2.05 8.99
N SER A 603 -54.11 2.79 8.70
CA SER A 603 -54.07 4.05 7.92
C SER A 603 -54.71 5.31 8.56
N PRO A 604 -54.39 6.52 8.06
CA PRO A 604 -53.10 7.02 7.55
C PRO A 604 -52.67 8.36 8.21
N GLN A 605 -51.36 8.67 8.25
CA GLN A 605 -50.85 10.01 8.60
C GLN A 605 -49.68 10.45 7.72
N ALA A 606 -49.39 11.75 7.73
CA ALA A 606 -48.56 12.45 6.75
C ALA A 606 -47.18 12.90 7.31
N PRO A 607 -46.53 13.95 6.76
CA PRO A 607 -45.36 13.83 5.90
C PRO A 607 -44.01 13.75 6.63
N ASN A 608 -42.98 13.36 5.87
CA ASN A 608 -41.59 13.17 6.32
C ASN A 608 -41.01 14.34 7.14
N ASN A 609 -40.89 14.15 8.46
CA ASN A 609 -39.91 14.89 9.27
C ASN A 609 -38.53 14.26 9.08
N ILE A 610 -37.72 14.84 8.20
CA ILE A 610 -36.30 14.50 8.08
C ILE A 610 -35.60 15.02 9.36
N PRO A 611 -34.90 14.19 10.14
CA PRO A 611 -34.16 14.68 11.30
C PRO A 611 -33.07 15.65 10.84
N PRO A 612 -32.81 16.75 11.58
CA PRO A 612 -31.75 17.68 11.21
C PRO A 612 -30.41 16.94 11.15
N PRO A 613 -29.48 17.34 10.26
CA PRO A 613 -28.19 16.69 10.15
C PRO A 613 -27.47 16.72 11.51
N PRO A 614 -26.70 15.67 11.86
CA PRO A 614 -25.91 15.70 13.08
C PRO A 614 -25.01 16.93 13.05
N ARG A 615 -24.97 17.67 14.17
CA ARG A 615 -24.03 18.79 14.31
C ARG A 615 -22.61 18.28 14.05
N PRO A 616 -21.72 19.07 13.41
CA PRO A 616 -20.32 18.69 13.32
C PRO A 616 -19.75 18.38 14.71
N MET A 617 -18.70 17.56 14.77
CA MET A 617 -17.94 17.36 16.01
C MET A 617 -17.22 18.67 16.39
N VAL A 618 -17.97 19.59 17.00
CA VAL A 618 -17.43 20.68 17.80
C VAL A 618 -16.86 20.02 19.05
N LEU A 619 -15.61 19.58 18.94
CA LEU A 619 -14.79 19.29 20.11
C LEU A 619 -14.72 20.59 20.92
N ASP A 620 -15.03 20.51 22.21
CA ASP A 620 -15.03 21.68 23.08
C ASP A 620 -13.63 22.29 23.09
N GLN A 621 -13.49 23.52 22.59
CA GLN A 621 -12.19 24.06 22.19
C GLN A 621 -11.29 24.27 23.41
N ASP A 622 -11.88 24.50 24.58
CA ASP A 622 -11.22 24.64 25.87
C ASP A 622 -10.59 23.34 26.41
N GLU A 623 -10.93 22.15 25.86
CA GLU A 623 -10.30 20.87 26.21
C GLU A 623 -8.96 20.60 25.47
N ILE A 624 -8.62 21.42 24.47
CA ILE A 624 -7.50 21.17 23.55
C ILE A 624 -6.28 22.01 23.96
N ILE A 625 -5.18 21.35 24.36
CA ILE A 625 -3.88 22.03 24.42
C ILE A 625 -3.50 22.47 23.01
N ARG A 626 -3.33 23.77 22.85
CA ARG A 626 -2.46 24.33 21.82
C ARG A 626 -1.07 24.47 22.42
N PHE A 627 -0.08 23.93 21.73
CA PHE A 627 1.31 24.25 22.00
C PHE A 627 1.70 25.45 21.13
N ASP A 628 2.42 26.41 21.71
CA ASP A 628 2.96 27.61 21.07
C ASP A 628 4.49 27.56 21.01
#